data_AF-A0AAJ3EDM4-F1
#
_entry.id   AF-A0AAJ3EDM4-F1
#
_cell.length_a   1.000
_cell.length_b   1.000
_cell.length_c   1.000
_cell.angle_alpha   90.00
_cell.angle_beta   90.00
_cell.angle_gamma   90.00
#
_symmetry.space_group_name_H-M   'P 1'
#
loop_
_entity.id
_entity.type
_entity.pdbx_description
1 polymer ?
#
loop_
_entity_poly.entity_id
_entity_poly.type
_entity_poly.pdbx_seq_one_letter_code
_entity_poly.pdbx_strand_id
1 'polypeptide(L)'
;MKRTGRTLVLGCLLLLQPLLALAQAGGNSLLIPAMGRCTLNTQPDSQAEALSACQTLADGGDAQAQYELGEFFYDDKNPARDLNKALSFFEKASLQGHAQAQFKLGSMFFHGEGVPANNVQAYIVLKMAAVNGAEDALDTADEVAEHMQRDELEVATQVLGQIFRNYLQELQSADGRSPFSPLP
;
A
#
# COMPACT_ATOMS: atom_id res chain seq x y z
N MET A 1 -24.40 -1.78 -73.12
CA MET A 1 -25.50 -2.26 -72.25
C MET A 1 -24.89 -2.80 -70.95
N LYS A 2 -25.22 -2.16 -69.81
CA LYS A 2 -25.25 -2.63 -68.40
C LYS A 2 -24.01 -3.43 -67.90
N ARG A 3 -23.23 -3.02 -66.89
CA ARG A 3 -23.54 -2.59 -65.50
C ARG A 3 -22.29 -1.88 -64.91
N THR A 4 -22.36 -0.62 -64.43
CA THR A 4 -22.40 -0.18 -63.00
C THR A 4 -21.32 -0.83 -62.11
N GLY A 5 -20.42 -0.17 -61.37
CA GLY A 5 -20.30 1.21 -60.87
C GLY A 5 -19.96 1.20 -59.36
N ARG A 6 -19.06 2.11 -58.91
CA ARG A 6 -18.74 2.57 -57.52
C ARG A 6 -17.71 1.73 -56.73
N THR A 7 -16.52 2.20 -56.31
CA THR A 7 -16.03 3.33 -55.45
C THR A 7 -16.16 3.14 -53.92
N LEU A 8 -15.11 3.63 -53.21
CA LEU A 8 -14.85 3.79 -51.74
C LEU A 8 -13.89 2.72 -51.16
N VAL A 9 -12.63 2.94 -50.76
CA VAL A 9 -11.92 4.01 -49.99
C VAL A 9 -12.38 4.12 -48.53
N LEU A 10 -11.38 4.07 -47.64
CA LEU A 10 -11.40 4.31 -46.17
C LEU A 10 -12.12 3.23 -45.34
N GLY A 11 -11.64 2.79 -44.18
CA GLY A 11 -10.65 3.37 -43.30
C GLY A 11 -10.22 2.38 -42.21
N CYS A 12 -9.05 2.68 -41.68
CA CYS A 12 -8.41 2.11 -40.52
C CYS A 12 -9.39 2.03 -39.33
N LEU A 13 -9.74 0.83 -38.88
CA LEU A 13 -10.46 0.63 -37.61
C LEU A 13 -9.43 0.57 -36.48
N LEU A 14 -9.13 1.77 -35.99
CA LEU A 14 -8.44 2.04 -34.73
C LEU A 14 -9.18 1.36 -33.56
N LEU A 15 -8.41 0.57 -32.81
CA LEU A 15 -8.32 0.57 -31.35
C LEU A 15 -9.58 1.04 -30.59
N LEU A 16 -10.32 0.08 -30.05
CA LEU A 16 -11.18 0.29 -28.89
C LEU A 16 -10.90 -0.84 -27.89
N GLN A 17 -9.76 -0.72 -27.20
CA GLN A 17 -9.61 -1.33 -25.88
C GLN A 17 -10.34 -0.43 -24.88
N PRO A 18 -11.29 -0.93 -24.08
CA PRO A 18 -11.80 -0.16 -22.96
C PRO A 18 -10.74 -0.14 -21.86
N LEU A 19 -10.11 1.02 -21.71
CA LEU A 19 -9.44 1.47 -20.50
C LEU A 19 -10.43 1.36 -19.33
N LEU A 20 -10.28 0.33 -18.49
CA LEU A 20 -10.80 0.37 -17.13
C LEU A 20 -9.88 1.27 -16.31
N ALA A 21 -10.13 2.57 -16.44
CA ALA A 21 -9.56 3.59 -15.59
C ALA A 21 -10.13 3.45 -14.17
N LEU A 22 -9.21 3.49 -13.22
CA LEU A 22 -9.41 3.64 -11.78
C LEU A 22 -10.52 4.65 -11.45
N ALA A 23 -11.54 4.20 -10.72
CA ALA A 23 -12.54 5.05 -10.09
C ALA A 23 -12.50 4.84 -8.57
N GLN A 24 -11.85 5.80 -7.92
CA GLN A 24 -12.19 6.41 -6.63
C GLN A 24 -12.62 5.51 -5.46
N ALA A 25 -11.80 5.53 -4.40
CA ALA A 25 -12.27 5.29 -3.04
C ALA A 25 -11.77 6.42 -2.12
N GLY A 26 -12.20 7.65 -2.41
CA GLY A 26 -12.43 8.66 -1.37
C GLY A 26 -13.81 8.36 -0.78
N GLY A 27 -13.85 7.93 0.48
CA GLY A 27 -15.04 7.34 1.10
C GLY A 27 -16.25 8.27 1.20
N ASN A 28 -17.44 7.67 1.13
CA ASN A 28 -18.63 8.20 1.77
C ASN A 28 -19.24 7.09 2.65
N SER A 29 -19.15 7.28 3.97
CA SER A 29 -19.07 6.22 4.99
C SER A 29 -20.42 5.83 5.61
N LEU A 30 -21.55 5.99 4.91
CA LEU A 30 -22.84 5.94 5.60
C LEU A 30 -23.70 4.70 5.49
N LEU A 31 -23.58 3.78 4.51
CA LEU A 31 -24.55 2.66 4.46
C LEU A 31 -24.09 1.31 3.87
N ILE A 32 -22.82 1.12 3.52
CA ILE A 32 -22.31 -0.22 3.17
C ILE A 32 -20.91 -0.31 3.76
N PRO A 33 -20.59 -1.28 4.65
CA PRO A 33 -19.20 -1.49 5.04
C PRO A 33 -18.43 -1.70 3.75
N ALA A 34 -17.33 -0.96 3.56
CA ALA A 34 -16.39 -1.25 2.50
C ALA A 34 -15.96 -2.70 2.71
N MET A 35 -16.60 -3.63 1.99
CA MET A 35 -16.22 -5.03 2.05
C MET A 35 -14.77 -5.02 1.61
N GLY A 36 -13.88 -5.48 2.50
CA GLY A 36 -12.46 -5.59 2.19
C GLY A 36 -12.31 -6.20 0.80
N ARG A 37 -11.29 -5.75 0.07
CA ARG A 37 -11.07 -6.09 -1.33
C ARG A 37 -11.08 -7.61 -1.57
N CYS A 38 -10.75 -8.39 -0.54
CA CYS A 38 -10.63 -9.83 -0.55
C CYS A 38 -11.78 -10.63 0.12
N THR A 39 -12.75 -9.96 0.76
CA THR A 39 -13.91 -10.62 1.42
C THR A 39 -13.56 -11.84 2.32
N LEU A 40 -12.44 -11.78 3.06
CA LEU A 40 -11.90 -12.91 3.83
C LEU A 40 -12.74 -13.31 5.07
N ASN A 41 -13.74 -12.51 5.43
CA ASN A 41 -14.63 -12.72 6.59
C ASN A 41 -15.93 -13.47 6.23
N THR A 42 -15.93 -14.28 5.18
CA THR A 42 -17.10 -15.06 4.71
C THR A 42 -17.21 -16.43 5.39
N GLN A 43 -18.26 -17.21 5.07
CA GLN A 43 -18.44 -18.55 5.62
C GLN A 43 -17.24 -19.48 5.30
N PRO A 44 -16.97 -20.52 6.12
CA PRO A 44 -15.78 -21.37 5.97
C PRO A 44 -15.63 -21.99 4.57
N ASP A 45 -16.72 -22.44 3.95
CA ASP A 45 -16.70 -23.08 2.64
C ASP A 45 -16.32 -22.11 1.51
N SER A 46 -16.62 -20.82 1.65
CA SER A 46 -16.23 -19.77 0.70
C SER A 46 -14.89 -19.12 1.02
N GLN A 47 -14.30 -19.40 2.19
CA GLN A 47 -13.07 -18.77 2.64
C GLN A 47 -11.87 -19.18 1.78
N ALA A 48 -11.81 -20.43 1.33
CA ALA A 48 -10.73 -20.90 0.46
C ALA A 48 -10.75 -20.19 -0.91
N GLU A 49 -11.95 -20.00 -1.49
CA GLU A 49 -12.11 -19.26 -2.74
C GLU A 49 -11.77 -17.78 -2.56
N ALA A 50 -12.22 -17.16 -1.46
CA ALA A 50 -11.90 -15.78 -1.11
C ALA A 50 -10.38 -15.58 -0.95
N LEU A 51 -9.69 -16.51 -0.28
CA LEU A 51 -8.24 -16.48 -0.13
C LEU A 51 -7.52 -16.60 -1.48
N SER A 52 -7.95 -17.52 -2.35
CA SER A 52 -7.36 -17.68 -3.68
C SER A 52 -7.54 -16.44 -4.55
N ALA A 53 -8.72 -15.82 -4.51
CA ALA A 53 -8.98 -14.58 -5.23
C ALA A 53 -8.12 -13.42 -4.68
N CYS A 54 -8.02 -13.31 -3.36
CA CYS A 54 -7.18 -12.32 -2.69
C CYS A 54 -5.71 -12.46 -3.05
N GLN A 55 -5.19 -13.70 -3.05
CA GLN A 55 -3.83 -14.02 -3.44
C GLN A 55 -3.54 -13.54 -4.86
N THR A 56 -4.48 -13.77 -5.79
CA THR A 56 -4.35 -13.33 -7.18
C THR A 56 -4.24 -11.80 -7.29
N LEU A 57 -5.04 -11.05 -6.52
CA LEU A 57 -4.97 -9.59 -6.47
C LEU A 57 -3.64 -9.10 -5.87
N ALA A 58 -3.22 -9.70 -4.76
CA ALA A 58 -2.00 -9.36 -4.07
C ALA A 58 -0.75 -9.62 -4.94
N ASP A 59 -0.74 -10.75 -5.67
CA ASP A 59 0.31 -11.10 -6.64
C ASP A 59 0.27 -10.17 -7.87
N GLY A 60 -0.90 -9.63 -8.20
CA GLY A 60 -1.08 -8.56 -9.19
C GLY A 60 -0.60 -7.17 -8.72
N GLY A 61 -0.05 -7.05 -7.51
CA GLY A 61 0.50 -5.82 -6.98
C GLY A 61 -0.51 -4.98 -6.19
N ASP A 62 -1.71 -5.48 -5.92
CA ASP A 62 -2.71 -4.72 -5.18
C ASP A 62 -2.32 -4.54 -3.70
N ALA A 63 -1.98 -3.32 -3.31
CA ALA A 63 -1.51 -3.02 -1.95
C ALA A 63 -2.57 -3.30 -0.87
N GLN A 64 -3.86 -3.09 -1.17
CA GLN A 64 -4.95 -3.35 -0.23
C GLN A 64 -5.14 -4.86 -0.04
N ALA A 65 -5.08 -5.65 -1.11
CA ALA A 65 -5.15 -7.11 -1.02
C ALA A 65 -3.92 -7.69 -0.29
N GLN A 66 -2.73 -7.13 -0.52
CA GLN A 66 -1.53 -7.48 0.23
C GLN A 66 -1.72 -7.18 1.72
N TYR A 67 -2.21 -5.99 2.08
CA TYR A 67 -2.53 -5.66 3.48
C TYR A 67 -3.53 -6.65 4.10
N GLU A 68 -4.62 -6.98 3.38
CA GLU A 68 -5.65 -7.90 3.87
C GLU A 68 -5.13 -9.34 4.06
N LEU A 69 -4.24 -9.84 3.19
CA LEU A 69 -3.54 -11.10 3.43
C LEU A 69 -2.59 -11.02 4.62
N GLY A 70 -1.92 -9.88 4.79
CA GLY A 70 -1.09 -9.60 5.97
C GLY A 70 -1.90 -9.76 7.25
N GLU A 71 -3.05 -9.07 7.35
CA GLU A 71 -3.96 -9.17 8.49
C GLU A 71 -4.49 -10.60 8.68
N PHE A 72 -4.84 -11.30 7.60
CA PHE A 72 -5.28 -12.69 7.67
C PHE A 72 -4.22 -13.58 8.31
N PHE A 73 -2.97 -13.52 7.86
CA PHE A 73 -1.89 -14.34 8.42
C PHE A 73 -1.40 -13.84 9.78
N TYR A 74 -1.70 -12.61 10.17
CA TYR A 74 -1.36 -12.03 11.47
C TYR A 74 -2.33 -12.44 12.59
N ASP A 75 -3.62 -12.57 12.28
CA ASP A 75 -4.68 -12.80 13.28
C ASP A 75 -4.43 -14.04 14.15
N ASP A 76 -4.30 -13.82 15.46
CA ASP A 76 -4.14 -14.86 16.49
C ASP A 76 -5.29 -15.87 16.53
N LYS A 77 -6.47 -15.49 16.04
CA LYS A 77 -7.66 -16.37 15.98
C LYS A 77 -7.69 -17.23 14.72
N ASN A 78 -6.84 -16.95 13.74
CA ASN A 78 -6.81 -17.68 12.48
C ASN A 78 -6.00 -18.98 12.64
N PRO A 79 -6.58 -20.17 12.39
CA PRO A 79 -5.82 -21.42 12.44
C PRO A 79 -4.68 -21.49 11.40
N ALA A 80 -4.73 -20.66 10.36
CA ALA A 80 -3.69 -20.55 9.33
C ALA A 80 -2.65 -19.44 9.61
N ARG A 81 -2.62 -18.87 10.83
CA ARG A 81 -1.70 -17.80 11.23
C ARG A 81 -0.24 -18.14 10.92
N ASP A 82 0.46 -17.18 10.35
CA ASP A 82 1.86 -17.27 9.96
C ASP A 82 2.49 -15.86 9.91
N LEU A 83 3.23 -15.50 10.95
CA LEU A 83 3.80 -14.15 11.06
C LEU A 83 4.84 -13.84 9.97
N ASN A 84 5.53 -14.85 9.44
CA ASN A 84 6.49 -14.63 8.35
C ASN A 84 5.76 -14.24 7.06
N LYS A 85 4.62 -14.88 6.78
CA LYS A 85 3.76 -14.48 5.65
C LYS A 85 3.14 -13.11 5.89
N ALA A 86 2.64 -12.85 7.10
CA ALA A 86 2.09 -11.55 7.46
C ALA A 86 3.11 -10.43 7.19
N LEU A 87 4.33 -10.59 7.70
CA LEU A 87 5.43 -9.66 7.49
C LEU A 87 5.72 -9.45 6.01
N SER A 88 5.84 -10.53 5.22
CA SER A 88 6.09 -10.42 3.79
C SER A 88 4.99 -9.65 3.04
N PHE A 89 3.72 -9.83 3.42
CA PHE A 89 2.62 -9.13 2.79
C PHE A 89 2.53 -7.66 3.22
N PHE A 90 2.73 -7.37 4.52
CA PHE A 90 2.82 -6.00 5.00
C PHE A 90 3.99 -5.24 4.40
N GLU A 91 5.15 -5.88 4.22
CA GLU A 91 6.30 -5.28 3.54
C GLU A 91 5.96 -4.89 2.10
N LYS A 92 5.33 -5.78 1.33
CA LYS A 92 4.91 -5.49 -0.05
C LYS A 92 3.94 -4.30 -0.12
N ALA A 93 2.92 -4.26 0.75
CA ALA A 93 1.97 -3.14 0.79
C ALA A 93 2.63 -1.85 1.30
N SER A 94 3.54 -1.96 2.28
CA SER A 94 4.29 -0.85 2.87
C SER A 94 5.18 -0.14 1.84
N LEU A 95 5.85 -0.90 0.97
CA LEU A 95 6.67 -0.36 -0.13
C LEU A 95 5.85 0.45 -1.15
N GLN A 96 4.53 0.25 -1.20
CA GLN A 96 3.61 1.00 -2.05
C GLN A 96 2.98 2.21 -1.35
N GLY A 97 3.38 2.52 -0.12
CA GLY A 97 2.82 3.63 0.65
C GLY A 97 1.53 3.31 1.40
N HIS A 98 1.14 2.03 1.54
CA HIS A 98 -0.08 1.67 2.27
C HIS A 98 0.09 1.95 3.77
N ALA A 99 -0.61 2.96 4.28
CA ALA A 99 -0.42 3.48 5.63
C ALA A 99 -0.64 2.44 6.75
N GLN A 100 -1.76 1.69 6.71
CA GLN A 100 -2.01 0.67 7.74
C GLN A 100 -1.01 -0.50 7.68
N ALA A 101 -0.53 -0.89 6.50
CA ALA A 101 0.50 -1.92 6.37
C ALA A 101 1.84 -1.44 6.94
N GLN A 102 2.21 -0.17 6.71
CA GLN A 102 3.37 0.46 7.35
C GLN A 102 3.21 0.46 8.87
N PHE A 103 2.04 0.86 9.39
CA PHE A 103 1.78 0.84 10.84
C PHE A 103 1.96 -0.57 11.45
N LYS A 104 1.37 -1.59 10.82
CA LYS A 104 1.51 -2.99 11.25
C LYS A 104 2.95 -3.47 11.18
N LEU A 105 3.64 -3.22 10.07
CA LEU A 105 5.04 -3.59 9.91
C LEU A 105 5.95 -2.92 10.96
N GLY A 106 5.74 -1.62 11.20
CA GLY A 106 6.48 -0.87 12.22
C GLY A 106 6.22 -1.42 13.63
N SER A 107 4.97 -1.77 13.94
CA SER A 107 4.60 -2.40 15.21
C SER A 107 5.24 -3.79 15.37
N MET A 108 5.30 -4.60 14.31
CA MET A 108 5.98 -5.90 14.33
C MET A 108 7.47 -5.76 14.59
N PHE A 109 8.14 -4.76 13.99
CA PHE A 109 9.53 -4.46 14.31
C PHE A 109 9.74 -3.96 15.73
N PHE A 110 8.79 -3.20 16.29
CA PHE A 110 8.92 -2.72 17.66
C PHE A 110 8.82 -3.86 18.67
N HIS A 111 7.81 -4.72 18.51
CA HIS A 111 7.52 -5.81 19.45
C HIS A 111 8.29 -7.10 19.15
N GLY A 112 8.98 -7.19 18.01
CA GLY A 112 9.68 -8.40 17.58
C GLY A 112 8.74 -9.55 17.18
N GLU A 113 7.64 -9.23 16.51
CA GLU A 113 6.60 -10.21 16.14
C GLU A 113 6.95 -10.90 14.82
N GLY A 114 7.41 -12.15 14.89
CA GLY A 114 7.81 -12.90 13.70
C GLY A 114 9.14 -12.43 13.08
N VAL A 115 9.77 -11.41 13.67
CA VAL A 115 11.06 -10.82 13.26
C VAL A 115 11.80 -10.33 14.50
N PRO A 116 13.14 -10.29 14.54
CA PRO A 116 13.85 -9.65 15.64
C PRO A 116 13.43 -8.19 15.82
N ALA A 117 13.25 -7.77 17.06
CA ALA A 117 12.90 -6.39 17.37
C ALA A 117 13.98 -5.42 16.86
N ASN A 118 13.56 -4.29 16.30
CA ASN A 118 14.44 -3.28 15.73
C ASN A 118 13.79 -1.89 15.82
N ASN A 119 14.16 -1.12 16.85
CA ASN A 119 13.59 0.20 17.09
C ASN A 119 13.89 1.21 15.98
N VAL A 120 15.06 1.13 15.34
CA VAL A 120 15.42 2.00 14.20
C VAL A 120 14.48 1.76 13.02
N GLN A 121 14.26 0.49 12.64
CA GLN A 121 13.34 0.15 11.56
C GLN A 121 11.89 0.48 11.92
N ALA A 122 11.46 0.16 13.14
CA ALA A 122 10.13 0.49 13.63
C ALA A 122 9.85 2.00 13.54
N TYR A 123 10.75 2.83 14.07
CA TYR A 123 10.61 4.29 14.08
C TYR A 123 10.51 4.86 12.66
N ILE A 124 11.39 4.43 11.74
CA ILE A 124 11.37 4.89 10.35
C ILE A 124 10.03 4.53 9.69
N VAL A 125 9.59 3.28 9.80
CA VAL A 125 8.36 2.81 9.16
C VAL A 125 7.11 3.47 9.76
N LEU A 126 7.06 3.67 11.08
CA LEU A 126 5.94 4.36 11.74
C LEU A 126 5.85 5.83 11.37
N LYS A 127 6.99 6.56 11.29
CA LYS A 127 6.98 7.94 10.80
C LYS A 127 6.55 8.02 9.32
N MET A 128 6.89 7.04 8.49
CA MET A 128 6.35 6.95 7.12
C MET A 128 4.84 6.66 7.11
N ALA A 129 4.35 5.78 7.99
CA ALA A 129 2.92 5.46 8.12
C ALA A 129 2.11 6.71 8.45
N ALA A 130 2.60 7.53 9.39
CA ALA A 130 1.98 8.80 9.75
C ALA A 130 1.87 9.76 8.56
N VAL A 131 2.95 9.91 7.78
CA VAL A 131 2.95 10.74 6.57
C VAL A 131 1.92 10.24 5.54
N ASN A 132 1.72 8.93 5.46
CA ASN A 132 0.75 8.31 4.54
C ASN A 132 -0.67 8.21 5.11
N GLY A 133 -0.93 8.75 6.31
CA GLY A 133 -2.28 8.89 6.87
C GLY A 133 -2.68 7.87 7.95
N ALA A 134 -1.74 7.12 8.52
CA ALA A 134 -2.01 6.34 9.74
C ALA A 134 -1.90 7.27 10.97
N GLU A 135 -3.05 7.79 11.42
CA GLU A 135 -3.14 8.81 12.48
C GLU A 135 -2.46 8.37 13.79
N ASP A 136 -2.64 7.11 14.19
CA ASP A 136 -2.09 6.54 15.43
C ASP A 136 -0.57 6.23 15.36
N ALA A 137 0.04 6.34 14.18
CA ALA A 137 1.44 5.92 13.99
C ALA A 137 2.45 6.86 14.65
N LEU A 138 2.11 8.14 14.86
CA LEU A 138 3.01 9.08 15.54
C LEU A 138 3.17 8.75 17.02
N ASP A 139 2.09 8.41 17.71
CA ASP A 139 2.12 8.04 19.12
C ASP A 139 2.99 6.80 19.34
N THR A 140 2.84 5.79 18.47
CA THR A 140 3.69 4.59 18.54
C THR A 140 5.15 4.91 18.18
N ALA A 141 5.41 5.80 17.22
CA ALA A 141 6.77 6.21 16.89
C ALA A 141 7.44 6.96 18.05
N ASP A 142 6.67 7.78 18.79
CA ASP A 142 7.17 8.50 19.94
C ASP A 142 7.48 7.54 21.10
N GLU A 143 6.64 6.52 21.33
CA GLU A 143 6.94 5.41 22.25
C GLU A 143 8.22 4.68 21.86
N VAL A 144 8.37 4.30 20.59
CA VAL A 144 9.60 3.66 20.08
C VAL A 144 10.84 4.52 20.37
N ALA A 145 10.74 5.83 20.19
CA ALA A 145 11.85 6.75 20.43
C ALA A 145 12.30 6.81 21.90
N GLU A 146 11.40 6.55 22.86
CA GLU A 146 11.75 6.43 24.28
C GLU A 146 12.66 5.22 24.55
N HIS A 147 12.62 4.21 23.67
CA HIS A 147 13.47 3.01 23.73
C HIS A 147 14.73 3.09 22.85
N MET A 148 15.00 4.23 22.20
CA MET A 148 16.14 4.39 21.31
C MET A 148 17.29 5.14 21.98
N GLN A 149 18.51 4.70 21.69
CA GLN A 149 19.69 5.49 21.99
C GLN A 149 19.79 6.70 21.05
N ARG A 150 20.58 7.71 21.45
CA ARG A 150 20.72 8.95 20.68
C ARG A 150 21.29 8.72 19.27
N ASP A 151 22.25 7.83 19.14
CA ASP A 151 22.87 7.44 17.88
C ASP A 151 21.89 6.67 16.98
N GLU A 152 21.07 5.79 17.54
CA GLU A 152 19.99 5.12 16.80
C GLU A 152 18.97 6.12 16.25
N LEU A 153 18.58 7.11 17.06
CA LEU A 153 17.65 8.17 16.62
C LEU A 153 18.29 9.07 15.55
N GLU A 154 19.58 9.37 15.67
CA GLU A 154 20.34 10.10 14.65
C GLU A 154 20.37 9.34 13.31
N VAL A 155 20.65 8.03 13.34
CA VAL A 155 20.61 7.18 12.15
C VAL A 155 19.20 7.20 11.52
N ALA A 156 18.15 7.00 12.32
CA ALA A 156 16.79 6.96 11.83
C ALA A 156 16.35 8.29 11.19
N THR A 157 16.65 9.41 11.84
CA THR A 157 16.32 10.75 11.32
C THR A 157 17.13 11.11 10.08
N GLN A 158 18.40 10.67 9.98
CA GLN A 158 19.19 10.83 8.76
C GLN A 158 18.59 10.07 7.58
N VAL A 159 18.15 8.82 7.81
CA VAL A 159 17.48 8.00 6.78
C VAL A 159 16.18 8.66 6.32
N LEU A 160 15.31 9.07 7.25
CA LEU A 160 14.07 9.79 6.94
C LEU A 160 14.34 11.08 6.15
N GLY A 161 15.36 11.84 6.54
CA GLY A 161 15.79 13.04 5.82
C GLY A 161 16.26 12.74 4.40
N GLN A 162 16.93 11.61 4.16
CA GLN A 162 17.33 11.20 2.82
C GLN A 162 16.13 10.80 1.95
N ILE A 163 15.18 10.05 2.52
CA ILE A 163 13.94 9.69 1.84
C ILE A 163 13.19 10.95 1.40
N PHE A 164 13.00 11.91 2.31
CA PHE A 164 12.34 13.17 1.98
C PHE A 164 13.09 13.98 0.92
N ARG A 165 14.43 14.03 0.98
CA ARG A 165 15.23 14.70 -0.06
C ARG A 165 15.06 14.06 -1.43
N ASN A 166 15.05 12.73 -1.52
CA ASN A 166 14.84 12.02 -2.78
C ASN A 166 13.45 12.33 -3.34
N TYR A 167 12.41 12.28 -2.50
CA TYR A 167 11.05 12.65 -2.88
C TYR A 167 10.97 14.06 -3.47
N LEU A 168 11.60 15.06 -2.83
CA LEU A 168 11.61 16.43 -3.35
C LEU A 168 12.33 16.55 -4.70
N GLN A 169 13.41 15.79 -4.92
CA GLN A 169 14.12 15.77 -6.20
C GLN A 169 13.26 15.16 -7.31
N GLU A 170 12.53 14.09 -7.02
CA GLU A 170 11.57 13.48 -7.95
C GLU A 170 10.49 14.48 -8.35
N LEU A 171 9.89 15.19 -7.40
CA LEU A 171 8.91 16.25 -7.69
C LEU A 171 9.49 17.37 -8.58
N GLN A 172 10.71 17.83 -8.29
CA GLN A 172 11.37 18.84 -9.13
C GLN A 172 11.57 18.36 -10.56
N SER A 173 11.95 17.10 -10.73
CA SER A 173 12.16 16.50 -12.05
C SER A 173 10.87 16.31 -12.84
N ALA A 174 9.74 16.08 -12.16
CA ALA A 174 8.44 15.91 -12.78
C ALA A 174 7.83 17.24 -13.25
N ASP A 175 7.88 18.28 -12.41
CA ASP A 175 7.19 19.55 -12.66
C ASP A 175 8.09 20.66 -13.22
N GLY A 176 9.42 20.46 -13.24
CA GLY A 176 10.40 21.45 -13.67
C GLY A 176 10.42 22.72 -12.79
N ARG A 177 9.74 22.69 -11.63
CA ARG A 177 9.61 23.78 -10.66
C ARG A 177 10.04 23.30 -9.28
N SER A 178 10.50 24.22 -8.44
CA SER A 178 10.77 23.88 -7.03
C SER A 178 9.45 23.50 -6.34
N PRO A 179 9.36 22.38 -5.61
CA PRO A 179 8.18 21.96 -4.85
C PRO A 179 7.85 22.92 -3.70
N PHE A 180 8.75 23.85 -3.38
CA PHE A 180 8.54 24.92 -2.41
C PHE A 180 8.12 26.26 -3.04
N SER A 181 7.88 26.29 -4.36
CA SER A 181 7.38 27.50 -5.01
C SER A 181 5.95 27.78 -4.55
N PRO A 182 5.58 29.02 -4.22
CA PRO A 182 4.20 29.35 -3.90
C PRO A 182 3.29 29.00 -5.09
N LEU A 183 2.14 28.39 -4.78
CA LEU A 183 1.10 28.15 -5.77
C LEU A 183 0.54 29.50 -6.27
N PRO A 184 0.25 29.64 -7.58
CA PRO A 184 -0.33 30.86 -8.14
C PRO A 184 -1.72 31.17 -7.60
#